data_AF-F5YJB8-F1
#
_entry.id   AF-F5YJB8-F1
#
_cell.length_a   1.000
_cell.length_b   1.000
_cell.length_c   1.000
_cell.angle_alpha   90.00
_cell.angle_beta   90.00
_cell.angle_gamma   90.00
#
_symmetry.space_group_name_H-M   'P 1'
#
loop_
_entity.id
_entity.type
_entity.pdbx_description
1 polymer ?
#
loop_
_entity_poly.entity_id
_entity_poly.type
_entity_poly.pdbx_seq_one_letter_code
_entity_poly.pdbx_strand_id
1 'polypeptide(L)' 'MLYLPLLIGLGIGKLSLASPKIGLIKGAIRKLDSATCKKLAQKALSCKSAGEVHSLL' A
#
# COMPACT_ATOMS: atom_id res chain seq x y z
N MET A 1 -7.48 -1.02 -4.65
CA MET A 1 -6.67 -2.02 -3.92
C MET A 1 -5.19 -1.90 -4.24
N LEU A 2 -4.82 -1.53 -5.47
CA LEU A 2 -3.43 -1.45 -5.96
C LEU A 2 -2.45 -0.72 -5.04
N TYR A 3 -2.86 0.38 -4.41
CA TYR A 3 -1.97 1.18 -3.56
C TYR A 3 -1.87 0.68 -2.10
N LEU A 4 -2.63 -0.34 -1.70
CA LEU A 4 -2.65 -0.78 -0.30
C LEU A 4 -1.25 -1.21 0.21
N PRO A 5 -0.45 -2.01 -0.52
CA PRO A 5 0.91 -2.35 -0.08
C PRO A 5 1.81 -1.12 0.05
N LEU A 6 1.63 -0.12 -0.83
CA LEU A 6 2.38 1.13 -0.77
C LEU A 6 2.04 1.93 0.49
N LEU A 7 0.76 2.09 0.80
CA LEU A 7 0.30 2.80 2.01
C LEU A 7 0.78 2.13 3.29
N ILE A 8 0.78 0.79 3.33
CA ILE A 8 1.32 0.03 4.47
C ILE A 8 2.84 0.21 4.57
N GLY A 9 3.55 0.15 3.45
CA GLY A 9 5.01 0.34 3.40
C GLY A 9 5.47 1.72 3.85
N LEU A 10 4.64 2.75 3.61
CA LEU A 10 4.86 4.12 4.08
C LEU A 10 4.57 4.30 5.59
N GLY A 11 4.01 3.28 6.26
CA GLY A 11 3.74 3.32 7.70
C GLY A 11 2.44 4.03 8.09
N ILE A 12 1.44 4.09 7.20
CA ILE A 12 0.14 4.69 7.52
C ILE A 12 -0.56 3.90 8.62
N GLY A 13 -0.81 4.53 9.77
CA GLY A 13 -1.45 3.89 10.92
C GLY A 13 -2.98 3.82 10.84
N LYS A 14 -3.64 4.60 9.97
CA LYS A 14 -5.10 4.68 9.89
C LYS A 14 -5.58 4.83 8.44
N LEU A 15 -6.60 4.08 8.06
CA LEU A 15 -7.28 4.20 6.77
C LEU A 15 -8.78 4.46 7.00
N SER A 16 -9.31 5.54 6.42
CA SER A 16 -10.73 5.87 6.46
C SER A 16 -11.42 5.35 5.21
N LEU A 17 -12.41 4.47 5.37
CA LEU A 17 -13.07 3.75 4.28
C LEU A 17 -14.55 3.56 4.59
N ALA A 18 -15.38 3.43 3.54
CA ALA A 18 -16.79 3.08 3.69
C ALA A 18 -16.94 1.73 4.40
N SER A 19 -17.88 1.62 5.35
CA SER A 19 -18.08 0.45 6.21
C SER A 19 -18.09 -0.90 5.48
N PRO A 20 -18.75 -1.06 4.32
CA PRO A 20 -18.76 -2.35 3.60
C PRO A 20 -17.37 -2.81 3.14
N LYS A 21 -16.41 -1.89 2.95
CA LYS A 21 -15.06 -2.20 2.44
C LYS A 21 -14.07 -2.59 3.54
N ILE A 22 -14.40 -2.33 4.82
CA ILE A 22 -13.47 -2.53 5.95
C ILE A 22 -13.04 -4.00 6.06
N GLY A 23 -13.99 -4.94 5.95
CA GLY A 23 -13.70 -6.38 6.05
C GLY A 23 -12.74 -6.86 4.96
N LEU A 24 -13.05 -6.50 3.70
CA LEU A 24 -12.23 -6.83 2.54
C LEU A 24 -10.81 -6.26 2.69
N ILE A 25 -10.69 -5.00 3.09
CA ILE A 25 -9.39 -4.32 3.24
C ILE A 25 -8.59 -4.95 4.37
N LYS A 26 -9.20 -5.22 5.54
CA LYS A 26 -8.51 -5.93 6.63
C LYS A 26 -8.04 -7.32 6.20
N GLY A 27 -8.84 -8.04 5.41
CA GLY A 27 -8.45 -9.34 4.84
C GLY A 27 -7.25 -9.23 3.90
N ALA A 28 -7.21 -8.21 3.05
CA ALA A 28 -6.08 -7.94 2.17
C ALA A 28 -4.82 -7.57 2.96
N ILE A 29 -4.92 -6.68 3.97
CA ILE A 29 -3.77 -6.27 4.81
C ILE A 29 -3.12 -7.48 5.49
N ARG A 30 -3.90 -8.42 6.03
CA ARG A 30 -3.37 -9.61 6.73
C ARG A 30 -2.54 -10.54 5.83
N LYS A 31 -2.66 -10.43 4.51
CA LYS A 31 -1.89 -11.22 3.53
C LYS A 31 -0.60 -10.52 3.09
N LEU A 32 -0.40 -9.27 3.48
CA LEU A 32 0.77 -8.48 3.09
C LEU A 32 1.94 -8.73 4.04
N ASP A 33 3.12 -8.86 3.45
CA ASP A 33 4.38 -8.86 4.20
C ASP A 33 4.87 -7.41 4.38
N SER A 34 5.10 -7.01 5.64
CA SER A 34 5.48 -5.64 5.98
C SER A 34 6.87 -5.28 5.42
N ALA A 35 7.82 -6.21 5.39
CA ALA A 35 9.15 -5.95 4.87
C ALA A 35 9.13 -5.69 3.35
N THR A 36 8.36 -6.48 2.62
CA THR A 36 8.13 -6.30 1.18
C THR A 36 7.43 -4.98 0.89
N CYS A 37 6.40 -4.63 1.67
CA CYS A 37 5.72 -3.33 1.55
C CYS A 37 6.68 -2.15 1.79
N LYS A 38 7.55 -2.24 2.80
CA LYS A 38 8.55 -1.21 3.09
C LYS A 38 9.55 -1.03 1.94
N LYS A 39 10.03 -2.13 1.35
CA LYS A 39 10.91 -2.09 0.17
C LYS A 39 10.22 -1.45 -1.03
N LEU A 40 8.96 -1.79 -1.28
CA LEU A 40 8.14 -1.17 -2.32
C LEU A 40 8.03 0.35 -2.11
N ALA A 41 7.71 0.78 -0.89
CA ALA A 41 7.60 2.20 -0.55
C ALA A 41 8.93 2.96 -0.74
N GLN A 42 10.06 2.37 -0.35
CA GLN A 42 11.39 2.96 -0.59
C GLN A 42 11.68 3.14 -2.09
N LYS A 43 11.32 2.16 -2.93
CA LYS A 43 11.45 2.29 -4.39
C LYS A 43 10.55 3.39 -4.93
N ALA A 44 9.29 3.43 -4.52
CA ALA A 44 8.32 4.43 -4.96
C ALA A 44 8.72 5.87 -4.58
N LEU A 45 9.37 6.08 -3.43
CA LEU A 45 9.90 7.39 -3.03
C LEU A 45 11.05 7.88 -3.92
N SER A 46 11.68 7.00 -4.70
CA SER A 46 12.73 7.34 -5.66
C SER A 46 12.19 7.62 -7.07
N CYS A 47 10.90 7.37 -7.31
CA CYS A 47 10.26 7.60 -8.60
C CYS A 47 10.07 9.09 -8.87
N LYS A 48 10.20 9.49 -10.14
CA LYS A 48 10.07 10.89 -10.58
C LYS A 48 8.69 11.23 -11.10
N SER A 49 7.82 10.24 -11.25
CA SER A 49 6.47 10.42 -11.77
C SER A 49 5.48 9.43 -11.14
N ALA A 50 4.19 9.78 -11.18
CA ALA A 50 3.13 8.87 -10.77
C ALA A 50 3.06 7.61 -11.65
N GLY A 51 3.45 7.72 -12.92
CA GLY A 51 3.53 6.58 -13.85
C GLY A 51 4.57 5.55 -13.40
N GLU A 52 5.77 6.00 -13.00
CA GLU A 52 6.79 5.11 -12.45
C GLU A 52 6.34 4.43 -11.16
N VAL A 53 5.65 5.15 -10.27
CA VAL A 53 5.06 4.54 -9.06
C VAL A 53 4.04 3.47 -9.42
N HIS A 54 3.19 3.73 -10.43
CA HIS A 54 2.19 2.77 -10.88
C HIS A 54 2.83 1.49 -11.45
N SER A 55 3.96 1.60 -12.15
CA SER A 55 4.70 0.45 -12.69
C SER A 55 5.35 -0.45 -11.63
N LEU A 56 5.41 -0.02 -10.36
CA LEU A 56 5.95 -0.81 -9.26
C LEU A 56 4.89 -1.67 -8.54
N LEU A 57 3.59 -1.42 -8.79
CA LEU A 57 2.46 -2.00 -8.06
C LEU A 57 1.79 -3.14 -8.83
#